data_AF-A0A6N8ABG9-F1
#
_entry.id   AF-A0A6N8ABG9-F1
#
_cell.length_a   1.000
_cell.length_b   1.000
_cell.length_c   1.000
_cell.angle_alpha   90.00
_cell.angle_beta   90.00
_cell.angle_gamma   90.00
#
_symmetry.space_group_name_H-M   'P 1'
#
loop_
_entity.id
_entity.type
_entity.pdbx_description
1 polymer ?
#
loop_
_entity_poly.entity_id
_entity_poly.type
_entity_poly.pdbx_seq_one_letter_code
_entity_poly.pdbx_strand_id
1 'polypeptide(L)'
;VQALKDAPVANQIRQNPPVYWPGRTYCDGRGYCYRTPGWWQPGNVYTVDVNQDLRNTVEAQCMAQKGYRPVSLPPCKSGVKSKVAPVRTTKLPPLSSASCFVKFDDGSFQIITPGQAG
;
A
#
# COMPACT_ATOMS: atom_id res chain seq x y z
N VAL A 1 10.83 -2.05 19.36
CA VAL A 1 9.42 -1.65 19.55
C VAL A 1 8.67 -2.82 20.18
N GLN A 2 7.78 -2.60 21.15
CA GLN A 2 7.07 -3.66 21.89
C GLN A 2 6.26 -4.59 20.95
N ALA A 3 5.63 -4.03 19.89
CA ALA A 3 4.90 -4.80 18.88
C ALA A 3 5.71 -5.91 18.18
N LEU A 4 7.02 -5.72 17.97
CA LEU A 4 7.89 -6.76 17.39
C LEU A 4 8.24 -7.88 18.38
N LYS A 5 8.16 -7.62 19.69
CA LYS A 5 8.35 -8.64 20.71
C LYS A 5 7.10 -9.49 20.87
N ASP A 6 5.92 -8.85 20.86
CA ASP A 6 4.64 -9.52 21.10
C ASP A 6 4.09 -10.23 19.85
N ALA A 7 4.42 -9.74 18.66
CA ALA A 7 4.07 -10.36 17.39
C ALA A 7 5.31 -10.36 16.46
N PRO A 8 6.22 -11.35 16.58
CA PRO A 8 7.43 -11.39 15.77
C PRO A 8 7.12 -11.58 14.28
N VAL A 9 8.06 -11.21 13.42
CA VAL A 9 8.00 -11.51 11.97
C VAL A 9 7.90 -13.02 11.78
N ALA A 10 6.81 -13.48 11.18
CA ALA A 10 6.55 -14.89 10.93
C ALA A 10 6.33 -15.11 9.44
N ASN A 11 7.45 -15.15 8.70
CA ASN A 11 7.42 -15.33 7.26
C ASN A 11 7.06 -16.77 6.90
N GLN A 12 6.03 -16.94 6.08
CA GLN A 12 5.65 -18.19 5.45
C GLN A 12 5.85 -18.10 3.94
N ILE A 13 6.51 -19.11 3.37
CA ILE A 13 6.63 -19.26 1.93
C ILE A 13 5.35 -19.94 1.42
N ARG A 14 4.70 -19.32 0.44
CA ARG A 14 3.48 -19.82 -0.20
C ARG A 14 3.67 -19.87 -1.71
N GLN A 15 2.89 -20.70 -2.38
CA GLN A 15 2.89 -20.79 -3.84
C GLN A 15 1.46 -20.71 -4.34
N ASN A 16 1.24 -19.91 -5.38
CA ASN A 16 -0.05 -19.90 -6.09
C ASN A 16 -0.28 -21.24 -6.80
N PRO A 17 -1.53 -21.63 -7.08
CA PRO A 17 -1.78 -22.81 -7.89
C PRO A 17 -1.21 -22.63 -9.31
N PRO A 18 -0.66 -23.70 -9.93
CA PRO A 18 -0.24 -23.65 -11.32
C PRO A 18 -1.45 -23.54 -12.25
N VAL A 19 -1.27 -22.89 -13.40
CA VAL A 19 -2.32 -22.70 -14.41
C VAL A 19 -1.95 -23.46 -15.67
N TYR A 20 -2.86 -24.29 -16.17
CA TYR A 20 -2.67 -24.99 -17.45
C TYR A 20 -3.11 -24.12 -18.63
N TRP A 21 -2.22 -23.93 -19.59
CA TRP A 21 -2.49 -23.24 -20.84
C TRP A 21 -2.64 -24.26 -21.97
N PRO A 22 -3.85 -24.43 -22.54
CA PRO A 22 -4.06 -25.37 -23.61
C PRO A 22 -3.34 -24.91 -24.90
N GLY A 23 -2.82 -25.89 -25.63
CA GLY A 23 -2.23 -25.69 -26.94
C GLY A 23 -3.26 -25.21 -27.97
N ARG A 24 -2.77 -24.53 -29.01
CA ARG A 24 -3.61 -23.97 -30.08
C ARG A 24 -3.43 -24.78 -31.35
N THR A 25 -4.49 -24.88 -32.14
CA THR A 25 -4.42 -25.43 -33.50
C THR A 25 -4.48 -24.26 -34.48
N TYR A 26 -3.53 -24.22 -35.40
CA TYR A 26 -3.47 -23.23 -36.47
C TYR A 26 -3.45 -23.96 -37.81
N CYS A 27 -4.33 -23.57 -38.72
CA CYS A 27 -4.38 -24.11 -40.08
C CYS A 27 -3.99 -23.02 -41.07
N ASP A 28 -3.13 -23.35 -42.03
CA ASP A 28 -2.80 -22.45 -43.12
C ASP A 28 -3.88 -22.46 -44.22
N GLY A 29 -3.81 -21.49 -45.14
CA GLY A 29 -4.75 -21.39 -46.26
C GLY A 29 -4.65 -22.53 -47.30
N ARG A 30 -3.71 -23.47 -47.13
CA ARG A 30 -3.55 -24.67 -47.96
C ARG A 30 -4.13 -25.92 -47.29
N GLY A 31 -4.73 -25.77 -46.11
CA GLY A 31 -5.38 -26.86 -45.36
C GLY A 31 -4.44 -27.64 -44.45
N TYR A 32 -3.18 -27.23 -44.29
CA TYR A 32 -2.26 -27.88 -43.36
C TYR A 32 -2.46 -27.29 -41.96
N CYS A 33 -2.84 -28.15 -41.01
CA CYS A 33 -3.07 -27.78 -39.61
C CYS A 33 -1.92 -28.27 -38.72
N TYR A 34 -1.41 -27.36 -37.89
CA TYR A 34 -0.40 -27.64 -36.88
C TYR A 34 -1.00 -27.38 -35.50
N ARG A 35 -0.73 -28.28 -34.55
CA ARG A 35 -1.16 -28.14 -33.17
C ARG A 35 0.05 -27.91 -32.27
N THR A 36 0.03 -26.82 -31.51
CA THR A 36 1.00 -26.61 -30.44
C THR A 36 0.58 -27.42 -29.21
N PRO A 37 1.52 -28.00 -28.44
CA PRO A 37 1.21 -28.61 -27.16
C PRO A 37 0.81 -27.55 -26.14
N GLY A 38 -0.01 -27.94 -25.16
CA GLY A 38 -0.24 -27.10 -23.98
C GLY A 38 0.94 -27.11 -23.03
N TRP A 39 0.96 -26.19 -22.07
CA TRP A 39 2.01 -26.09 -21.07
C TRP A 39 1.46 -25.64 -19.72
N TRP A 40 2.20 -25.92 -18.65
CA TRP A 40 1.87 -25.51 -17.30
C TRP A 40 2.65 -24.25 -16.94
N GLN A 41 1.93 -23.19 -16.59
CA GLN A 41 2.53 -22.03 -15.95
C GLN A 41 2.65 -22.32 -14.45
N PRO A 42 3.89 -22.38 -13.90
CA PRO A 42 4.07 -22.58 -12.47
C PRO A 42 3.50 -21.39 -11.70
N GLY A 43 2.88 -21.66 -10.57
CA GLY A 43 2.43 -20.60 -9.68
C GLY A 43 3.59 -19.88 -9.02
N ASN A 44 3.46 -18.57 -8.86
CA ASN A 44 4.48 -17.72 -8.25
C ASN A 44 4.69 -18.11 -6.78
N VAL A 45 5.94 -18.15 -6.34
CA VAL A 45 6.32 -18.32 -4.93
C VAL A 45 6.40 -16.93 -4.28
N TYR A 46 5.75 -16.74 -3.14
CA TYR A 46 5.70 -15.47 -2.43
C TYR A 46 5.80 -15.69 -0.92
N THR A 47 6.31 -14.68 -0.21
CA THR A 47 6.45 -14.71 1.25
C THR A 47 5.35 -13.85 1.87
N VAL A 48 4.67 -14.41 2.87
CA VAL A 48 3.65 -13.69 3.66
C VAL A 48 4.10 -13.66 5.10
N ASP A 49 4.09 -12.48 5.71
CA ASP A 49 4.23 -12.36 7.15
C ASP A 49 2.86 -12.51 7.81
N VAL A 50 2.61 -13.66 8.43
CA VAL A 50 1.29 -13.95 9.00
C VAL A 50 0.96 -13.12 10.25
N ASN A 51 1.97 -12.51 10.85
CA ASN A 51 1.79 -11.69 12.05
C ASN A 51 1.70 -10.19 11.74
N GLN A 52 1.70 -9.81 10.46
CA GLN A 52 1.70 -8.40 10.06
C GLN A 52 0.48 -7.63 10.61
N ASP A 53 -0.71 -8.17 10.50
CA ASP A 53 -1.92 -7.51 10.98
C ASP A 53 -1.98 -7.43 12.51
N LEU A 54 -1.51 -8.49 13.19
CA LEU A 54 -1.41 -8.51 14.64
C LEU A 54 -0.41 -7.46 15.14
N ARG A 55 0.75 -7.33 14.49
CA ARG A 55 1.72 -6.27 14.81
C ARG A 55 1.13 -4.88 14.66
N ASN A 56 0.44 -4.61 13.55
CA ASN A 56 -0.21 -3.32 13.31
C ASN A 56 -1.22 -3.02 14.45
N THR A 57 -1.93 -4.03 14.91
CA THR A 57 -2.88 -3.91 16.03
C THR A 57 -2.20 -3.59 17.35
N VAL A 58 -1.13 -4.32 17.71
CA VAL A 58 -0.37 -4.07 18.95
C VAL A 58 0.31 -2.70 18.92
N GLU A 59 0.80 -2.27 17.76
CA GLU A 59 1.33 -0.92 17.58
C GLU A 59 0.26 0.15 17.83
N ALA A 60 -0.93 -0.01 17.25
CA ALA A 60 -2.05 0.90 17.48
C ALA A 60 -2.48 0.93 18.96
N GLN A 61 -2.52 -0.22 19.63
CA GLN A 61 -2.81 -0.31 21.07
C GLN A 61 -1.76 0.40 21.92
N CYS A 62 -0.48 0.24 21.61
CA CYS A 62 0.61 0.94 22.28
C CYS A 62 0.48 2.47 22.13
N MET A 63 0.16 2.94 20.92
CA MET A 63 -0.10 4.36 20.68
C MET A 63 -1.32 4.86 21.45
N ALA A 64 -2.41 4.09 21.50
CA ALA A 64 -3.59 4.42 22.28
C ALA A 64 -3.30 4.49 23.80
N GLN A 65 -2.51 3.55 24.34
CA GLN A 65 -2.07 3.56 25.74
C GLN A 65 -1.21 4.78 26.08
N LYS A 66 -0.44 5.28 25.11
CA LYS A 66 0.32 6.54 25.23
C LYS A 66 -0.55 7.79 25.07
N GLY A 67 -1.86 7.64 24.88
CA GLY A 67 -2.82 8.75 24.74
C GLY A 67 -2.94 9.31 23.32
N TYR A 68 -2.29 8.69 22.33
CA TYR A 68 -2.47 9.09 20.93
C TYR A 68 -3.82 8.59 20.40
N ARG A 69 -4.45 9.39 19.54
CA ARG A 69 -5.71 9.04 18.87
C ARG A 69 -5.51 9.13 17.36
N PRO A 70 -5.98 8.14 16.58
CA PRO A 70 -5.96 8.25 15.13
C PRO A 70 -6.86 9.41 14.71
N VAL A 71 -6.34 10.27 13.84
CA VAL A 71 -7.10 11.36 13.23
C VAL A 71 -6.97 11.24 11.72
N SER A 72 -8.09 11.37 11.01
CA SER A 72 -8.11 11.39 9.55
C SER A 72 -8.28 12.84 9.10
N LEU A 73 -7.31 13.34 8.34
CA LEU A 73 -7.37 14.69 7.77
C LEU A 73 -7.93 14.59 6.35
N PRO A 74 -8.85 15.48 5.94
CA PRO A 74 -9.31 15.54 4.57
C PRO A 74 -8.23 16.13 3.65
N PRO A 75 -8.27 15.83 2.34
CA PRO A 75 -7.41 16.49 1.36
C PRO A 75 -7.75 17.99 1.28
N CYS A 76 -6.73 18.84 1.12
CA CYS A 76 -6.94 20.28 0.96
C CYS A 76 -7.67 20.60 -0.35
N LYS A 77 -8.57 21.61 -0.31
CA LYS A 77 -9.24 22.13 -1.51
C LYS A 77 -8.21 22.62 -2.53
N SER A 78 -8.49 22.46 -3.82
CA SER A 78 -7.58 22.80 -4.93
C SER A 78 -7.05 24.25 -4.86
N GLY A 79 -7.90 25.21 -4.50
CA GLY A 79 -7.51 26.62 -4.35
C GLY A 79 -6.53 26.91 -3.21
N VAL A 80 -6.38 25.98 -2.25
CA VAL A 80 -5.35 26.04 -1.19
C VAL A 80 -4.09 25.30 -1.64
N LYS A 81 -4.24 24.15 -2.31
CA LYS A 81 -3.13 23.37 -2.87
C LYS A 81 -2.25 24.21 -3.81
N SER A 82 -2.84 25.03 -4.68
CA SER A 82 -2.10 25.87 -5.63
C SER A 82 -1.37 27.06 -5.01
N LYS A 83 -1.64 27.39 -3.75
CA LYS A 83 -1.07 28.56 -3.05
C LYS A 83 0.03 28.21 -2.06
N VAL A 84 0.31 26.91 -1.89
CA VAL A 84 1.23 26.43 -0.86
C VAL A 84 2.51 25.97 -1.53
N ALA A 85 3.63 26.51 -1.07
CA ALA A 85 4.94 26.06 -1.51
C ALA A 85 5.12 24.58 -1.14
N PRO A 86 5.53 23.71 -2.07
CA PRO A 86 5.66 22.28 -1.82
C PRO A 86 6.80 22.04 -0.84
N VAL A 87 6.47 21.81 0.42
CA VAL A 87 7.44 21.48 1.47
C VAL A 87 7.03 20.16 2.09
N ARG A 88 7.96 19.21 2.13
CA ARG A 88 7.73 17.93 2.82
C ARG A 88 7.56 18.17 4.31
N THR A 89 6.46 17.69 4.90
CA THR A 89 6.30 17.74 6.36
C THR A 89 7.31 16.81 7.02
N THR A 90 8.31 17.40 7.68
CA THR A 90 9.34 16.66 8.45
C THR A 90 8.97 16.52 9.93
N LYS A 91 8.16 17.45 10.45
CA LYS A 91 7.62 17.43 11.82
C LYS A 91 6.11 17.64 11.77
N LEU A 92 5.36 16.78 12.46
CA LEU A 92 3.90 16.88 12.52
C LEU A 92 3.50 18.21 13.21
N PRO A 93 2.79 19.11 12.52
CA PRO A 93 2.30 20.34 13.14
C PRO A 93 1.13 20.02 14.10
N PRO A 94 0.81 20.93 15.03
CA PRO A 94 -0.41 20.82 15.82
C PRO A 94 -1.63 20.76 14.88
N LEU A 95 -2.45 19.73 15.07
CA LEU A 95 -3.63 19.49 14.24
C LEU A 95 -4.84 20.20 14.86
N SER A 96 -5.65 20.81 14.00
CA SER A 96 -6.96 21.37 14.35
C SER A 96 -8.03 20.84 13.41
N SER A 97 -9.30 21.17 13.66
CA SER A 97 -10.41 20.80 12.78
C SER A 97 -10.31 21.40 11.37
N ALA A 98 -9.48 22.44 11.18
CA ALA A 98 -9.23 23.03 9.87
C ALA A 98 -8.05 22.38 9.13
N SER A 99 -7.27 21.50 9.78
CA SER A 99 -6.10 20.89 9.17
C SER A 99 -6.49 20.00 7.98
N CYS A 100 -5.75 20.13 6.89
CA CYS A 100 -5.90 19.34 5.68
C CYS A 100 -4.53 18.88 5.18
N PHE A 101 -4.50 17.82 4.37
CA PHE A 101 -3.26 17.34 3.77
C PHE A 101 -3.20 17.64 2.27
N VAL A 102 -2.00 17.94 1.78
CA VAL A 102 -1.65 18.02 0.36
C VAL A 102 -0.76 16.83 0.05
N LYS A 103 -1.18 16.00 -0.90
CA LYS A 103 -0.35 14.91 -1.45
C LYS A 103 0.33 15.39 -2.73
N PHE A 104 1.62 15.14 -2.83
CA PHE A 104 2.44 15.42 -4.01
C PHE A 104 2.62 14.16 -4.86
N ASP A 105 3.04 14.35 -6.11
CA ASP A 105 3.15 13.27 -7.10
C ASP A 105 4.28 12.27 -6.77
N ASP A 106 5.28 12.72 -6.01
CA ASP A 106 6.38 11.89 -5.49
C ASP A 106 6.00 11.04 -4.26
N GLY A 107 4.71 11.04 -3.89
CA GLY A 107 4.17 10.32 -2.73
C GLY A 107 4.40 11.02 -1.39
N SER A 108 5.12 12.14 -1.36
CA SER A 108 5.26 12.94 -0.14
C SER A 108 3.98 13.72 0.17
N PHE A 109 3.86 14.18 1.40
CA PHE A 109 2.72 14.95 1.85
C PHE A 109 3.13 16.17 2.68
N GLN A 110 2.25 17.17 2.66
CA GLN A 110 2.32 18.34 3.52
C GLN A 110 1.01 18.48 4.29
N ILE A 111 1.08 18.64 5.61
CA ILE A 111 -0.08 18.99 6.42
C ILE A 111 -0.11 20.50 6.61
N ILE A 112 -1.29 21.10 6.39
CA ILE A 112 -1.51 22.54 6.45
C ILE A 112 -2.69 22.80 7.35
N THR A 113 -2.58 23.79 8.24
CA THR A 113 -3.70 24.32 9.01
C THR A 113 -3.98 25.75 8.52
N PRO A 114 -5.02 25.96 7.69
CA PRO A 114 -5.38 27.30 7.22
C PRO A 114 -5.64 28.24 8.40
N GLY A 115 -4.90 29.35 8.48
CA GLY A 115 -5.01 30.32 9.57
C GLY A 115 -3.98 30.19 10.69
N GLN A 116 -3.09 29.19 10.64
CA GLN A 116 -1.95 29.08 11.54
C GLN A 116 -0.67 29.40 10.76
N ALA A 117 0.02 30.49 11.12
CA ALA A 117 1.36 30.75 10.61
C ALA A 117 2.30 29.63 11.07
N GLY A 118 3.15 29.16 10.15
CA GLY A 118 4.07 28.04 10.37
C GLY A 118 5.13 28.31 11.42
#